data_AF-A0A2H6IP68-F1
#
_entry.id   AF-A0A2H6IP68-F1
#
_cell.length_a   1.000
_cell.length_b   1.000
_cell.length_c   1.000
_cell.angle_alpha   90.00
_cell.angle_beta   90.00
_cell.angle_gamma   90.00
#
_symmetry.space_group_name_H-M   'P 1'
#
loop_
_entity.id
_entity.type
_entity.pdbx_description
1 polymer ?
#
loop_
_entity_poly.entity_id
_entity_poly.type
_entity_poly.pdbx_seq_one_letter_code
_entity_poly.pdbx_strand_id
1 'polypeptide(L)' 'MAIFKCESCGATKEGHCKPKECPKCGKTDIMKKQEDSGSGSGCGCSCKSK' A
#
# COMPACT_ATOMS: atom_id res chain seq x y z
N MET A 1 9.73 1.98 10.03
CA MET A 1 8.42 1.33 10.31
C MET A 1 7.75 1.07 8.98
N ALA A 2 7.20 -0.12 8.76
CA ALA A 2 6.49 -0.46 7.53
C ALA A 2 4.98 -0.39 7.77
N ILE A 3 4.23 0.15 6.81
CA ILE A 3 2.76 0.11 6.84
C ILE A 3 2.32 -1.10 6.03
N PHE A 4 1.42 -1.92 6.57
CA PHE A 4 0.83 -3.05 5.87
C PHE A 4 -0.65 -2.79 5.61
N LYS A 5 -1.05 -2.67 4.34
CA LYS A 5 -2.43 -2.46 3.93
C LYS A 5 -3.08 -3.77 3.50
N CYS A 6 -4.27 -4.02 4.02
CA CYS A 6 -5.13 -5.11 3.63
C CYS A 6 -5.71 -4.85 2.24
N GLU A 7 -5.52 -5.77 1.30
CA GLU A 7 -6.16 -5.66 -0.03
C GLU A 7 -7.67 -6.00 0.01
N SER A 8 -8.12 -6.84 0.96
CA SER A 8 -9.54 -7.23 1.07
C SER A 8 -10.47 -6.20 1.73
N CYS A 9 -10.06 -5.55 2.83
CA CYS A 9 -10.90 -4.62 3.60
C CYS A 9 -10.29 -3.21 3.73
N GLY A 10 -9.08 -2.99 3.21
CA GLY A 10 -8.43 -1.68 3.25
C GLY A 10 -7.76 -1.30 4.58
N ALA A 11 -7.83 -2.17 5.60
CA ALA A 11 -7.20 -1.92 6.91
C ALA A 11 -5.68 -1.77 6.83
N THR A 12 -5.12 -0.74 7.47
CA THR A 12 -3.67 -0.50 7.54
C THR A 12 -3.14 -0.85 8.93
N LYS A 13 -1.96 -1.47 9.00
CA LYS A 13 -1.28 -1.81 10.24
C LYS A 13 0.20 -1.46 10.14
N GLU A 14 0.69 -0.62 11.04
CA GLU A 14 2.09 -0.25 11.13
C GLU A 14 2.88 -1.26 11.98
N GLY A 15 4.08 -1.61 11.55
CA GLY A 15 4.93 -2.54 12.28
C GLY A 15 6.24 -2.86 11.57
N HIS A 16 7.11 -3.59 12.26
CA HIS A 16 8.35 -4.10 11.67
C HIS A 16 8.13 -5.43 10.91
N CYS A 17 7.25 -6.29 11.42
CA CYS A 17 6.95 -7.60 10.85
C CYS A 17 5.60 -7.59 10.10
N LYS A 18 5.54 -8.31 8.96
CA LYS A 18 4.29 -8.54 8.21
C LYS A 18 3.30 -9.31 9.10
N PRO A 19 2.10 -8.78 9.38
CA PRO A 19 1.07 -9.50 10.11
C PRO A 19 0.60 -10.74 9.32
N LYS A 20 0.45 -11.88 10.01
CA LYS A 20 -0.02 -13.15 9.41
C LYS A 20 -1.49 -13.09 9.00
N GLU A 21 -2.29 -12.41 9.80
CA GLU A 21 -3.73 -12.24 9.63
C GLU A 21 -4.12 -10.77 9.74
N CYS A 22 -5.18 -10.38 9.01
CA CYS A 22 -5.72 -9.03 9.13
C CYS A 22 -6.61 -8.92 10.38
N PRO A 23 -6.36 -7.95 11.29
CA PRO A 23 -7.15 -7.78 12.51
C PRO A 23 -8.59 -7.30 12.29
N LYS A 24 -8.94 -6.89 11.06
CA LYS A 24 -10.27 -6.37 10.72
C LYS A 24 -11.17 -7.41 10.07
N CYS A 25 -10.61 -8.26 9.20
CA CYS A 25 -11.38 -9.22 8.43
C CYS A 25 -10.95 -10.69 8.64
N GLY A 26 -9.90 -10.95 9.42
CA GLY A 26 -9.43 -12.29 9.75
C GLY A 26 -8.78 -13.06 8.60
N LYS A 27 -8.66 -12.48 7.40
CA LYS A 27 -8.02 -13.13 6.26
C LYS A 27 -6.50 -13.15 6.42
N THR A 28 -5.89 -14.24 5.97
CA THR A 28 -4.43 -14.46 6.00
C THR A 28 -3.79 -14.06 4.67
N ASP A 29 -2.49 -13.73 4.70
CA ASP A 29 -1.63 -13.38 3.55
C ASP A 29 -2.01 -12.17 2.68
N ILE A 30 -3.16 -11.54 2.93
CA ILE A 30 -3.69 -10.34 2.25
C ILE A 30 -3.07 -8.98 2.63
N MET A 31 -2.08 -8.95 3.53
CA MET A 31 -1.48 -7.72 4.05
C MET A 31 -0.25 -7.34 3.21
N LYS A 32 -0.35 -6.31 2.35
CA LYS A 32 0.79 -5.83 1.54
C LYS A 32 1.50 -4.66 2.21
N LYS A 33 2.83 -4.68 2.14
CA LYS A 33 3.67 -3.58 2.62
C LYS A 33 3.43 -2.36 1.72
N GLN A 34 2.77 -1.34 2.24
CA GLN A 34 2.92 0.02 1.75
C GLN A 34 4.27 0.53 2.22
N GLU A 35 5.28 0.32 1.37
CA GLU A 35 6.40 1.25 1.36
C GLU A 35 5.88 2.56 0.79
N ASP A 36 6.22 3.65 1.46
CA ASP A 36 6.18 5.00 0.89
C ASP A 36 7.25 5.07 -0.21
N SER A 37 7.09 4.25 -1.25
CA SER A 37 7.66 4.52 -2.54
C SER A 37 6.67 5.45 -3.18
N GLY A 38 6.96 6.75 -3.11
CA GLY A 38 6.53 7.68 -4.13
C GLY A 38 6.81 7.10 -5.51
N SER A 39 5.83 6.38 -6.06
CA SER A 39 5.51 6.46 -7.47
C SER A 39 4.81 7.81 -7.59
N GLY A 40 5.52 8.86 -7.97
CA GLY A 40 6.00 8.94 -9.33
C GLY A 40 4.84 9.38 -10.22
N SER A 41 4.26 10.56 -9.94
CA SER A 41 3.68 11.37 -11.01
C SER A 41 4.82 12.02 -11.79
N GLY A 42 5.65 11.17 -12.40
CA GLY A 42 6.33 11.52 -13.64
C GLY A 42 5.31 11.34 -14.76
N CYS A 43 4.33 12.24 -14.87
CA CYS A 43 3.71 12.51 -16.16
C CYS A 43 4.57 13.59 -16.84
N GLY A 44 5.78 13.19 -17.22
CA GLY A 44 6.57 13.90 -18.21
C GLY A 44 5.97 13.61 -19.58
N CYS A 45 4.87 14.28 -19.92
CA CYS A 45 4.36 14.37 -21.28
C CYS A 45 4.28 15.84 -21.67
N SER A 46 5.41 16.34 -22.18
CA SER A 46 5.47 17.52 -23.04
C SER A 46 4.60 17.29 -24.28
N CYS A 47 3.43 17.93 -24.40
CA CYS A 47 2.88 18.27 -25.72
C CYS A 47 1.69 19.26 -25.70
N LYS A 48 2.04 20.49 -26.04
CA LYS A 48 1.35 21.38 -27.00
C LYS A 48 0.03 22.04 -26.57
N SER A 49 0.18 23.31 -26.25
CA SER A 49 -0.69 24.43 -26.63
C SER A 49 -1.62 24.15 -27.82
N LYS A 50 -2.90 24.43 -27.64
CA LYS A 50 -3.78 25.00 -28.66
C LYS A 50 -4.93 25.74 -27.97
#